data_AF-A0A8H9MTH9-F1
#
_entry.id   AF-A0A8H9MTH9-F1
#
_cell.length_a   1.000
_cell.length_b   1.000
_cell.length_c   1.000
_cell.angle_alpha   90.00
_cell.angle_beta   90.00
_cell.angle_gamma   90.00
#
_symmetry.space_group_name_H-M   'P 1'
#
loop_
_entity.id
_entity.type
_entity.pdbx_description
1 polymer ?
#
loop_
_entity_poly.entity_id
_entity_poly.type
_entity_poly.pdbx_seq_one_letter_code
_entity_poly.pdbx_strand_id
1 'polypeptide(L)'
;MSLAEQVVVLGGSWVEQRKQMGRSEILVCERPLSLDKEAVRAEIGDAKPFDIYQVKNGIGTLMNALRIGRSLIVWQVQSTH
;
A
#
# COMPACT_ATOMS: atom_id res chain seq x y z
N MET A 1 -4.09 9.88 12.43
CA MET A 1 -3.42 9.35 11.23
C MET A 1 -2.48 8.24 11.67
N SER A 2 -2.63 7.03 11.14
CA SER A 2 -1.71 5.92 11.41
C SER A 2 -0.42 6.08 10.61
N LEU A 3 0.66 5.42 11.04
CA LEU A 3 1.93 5.39 10.29
C LEU A 3 1.73 4.91 8.85
N ALA A 4 0.84 3.92 8.66
CA ALA A 4 0.53 3.41 7.34
C ALA A 4 -0.18 4.45 6.45
N GLU A 5 -1.12 5.24 7.01
CA GLU A 5 -1.73 6.36 6.29
C GLU A 5 -0.72 7.45 5.95
N GLN A 6 0.21 7.77 6.87
CA GLN A 6 1.28 8.72 6.63
C GLN A 6 2.15 8.30 5.45
N VAL A 7 2.55 7.02 5.41
CA VAL A 7 3.33 6.47 4.29
C VAL A 7 2.57 6.57 2.96
N VAL A 8 1.25 6.31 2.97
CA VAL A 8 0.41 6.45 1.76
C VAL A 8 0.45 7.89 1.23
N VAL A 9 0.27 8.88 2.11
CA VAL A 9 0.25 10.30 1.73
C VAL A 9 1.64 10.76 1.27
N LEU A 10 2.70 10.43 2.02
CA LEU A 10 4.08 10.77 1.67
C LEU A 10 4.46 10.16 0.31
N GLY A 11 4.05 8.92 0.07
CA GLY A 11 4.26 8.22 -1.21
C GLY A 11 3.45 8.79 -2.38
N GLY A 12 2.62 9.83 -2.15
CA GLY A 12 1.89 10.57 -3.17
C GLY A 12 0.53 9.96 -3.54
N SER A 13 -0.03 9.10 -2.69
CA SER A 13 -1.32 8.45 -2.90
C SER A 13 -2.32 8.80 -1.80
N TRP A 14 -3.53 8.28 -1.90
CA TRP A 14 -4.59 8.41 -0.90
C TRP A 14 -5.21 7.04 -0.61
N VAL A 15 -5.79 6.88 0.58
CA VAL A 15 -6.52 5.65 0.93
C VAL A 15 -7.91 5.70 0.27
N GLU A 16 -8.13 4.87 -0.74
CA GLU A 16 -9.42 4.72 -1.40
C GLU A 16 -10.35 3.80 -0.59
N GLN A 17 -9.80 2.69 -0.08
CA GLN A 17 -10.57 1.71 0.66
C GLN A 17 -9.80 1.23 1.89
N ARG A 18 -10.54 1.09 3.00
CA ARG A 18 -10.04 0.43 4.22
C ARG A 18 -10.81 -0.85 4.46
N LYS A 19 -10.10 -1.94 4.76
CA LYS A 19 -10.69 -3.19 5.23
C LYS A 19 -10.09 -3.58 6.58
N GLN A 20 -10.95 -3.82 7.56
CA GLN A 20 -10.53 -4.32 8.86
C GLN A 20 -10.51 -5.86 8.86
N MET A 21 -9.41 -6.44 9.33
CA MET A 21 -9.21 -7.89 9.43
C MET A 21 -8.74 -8.23 10.85
N GLY A 22 -9.70 -8.36 11.77
CA GLY A 22 -9.43 -8.52 13.19
C GLY A 22 -8.65 -7.31 13.75
N ARG A 23 -7.43 -7.56 14.23
CA ARG A 23 -6.52 -6.51 14.74
C ARG A 23 -5.65 -5.86 13.68
N SER A 24 -5.75 -6.32 12.43
CA SER A 24 -5.01 -5.77 11.28
C SER A 24 -5.93 -4.92 10.41
N GLU A 25 -5.34 -3.98 9.69
CA GLU A 25 -6.04 -3.20 8.65
C GLU A 25 -5.37 -3.39 7.30
N ILE A 26 -6.15 -3.28 6.23
CA ILE A 26 -5.67 -3.21 4.86
C ILE A 26 -6.08 -1.85 4.31
N LEU A 27 -5.10 -1.08 3.86
CA LEU A 27 -5.28 0.21 3.20
C LEU A 27 -5.03 0.01 1.71
N VAL A 28 -6.08 0.18 0.89
CA VAL A 28 -5.98 0.13 -0.56
C VAL A 28 -5.84 1.56 -1.08
N CYS A 29 -4.78 1.78 -1.84
CA CYS A 29 -4.44 3.08 -2.41
C CYS A 29 -5.23 3.34 -3.70
N GLU A 30 -5.66 4.59 -3.88
CA GLU A 30 -6.35 5.07 -5.09
C GLU A 30 -5.46 5.01 -6.34
N ARG A 31 -4.15 5.20 -6.16
CA ARG A 31 -3.15 5.26 -7.23
C ARG A 31 -1.83 4.62 -6.78
N PRO A 32 -0.93 4.29 -7.72
CA PRO A 32 0.38 3.74 -7.39
C PRO A 32 1.11 4.57 -6.32
N LEU A 33 1.77 3.88 -5.40
CA LEU A 33 2.55 4.47 -4.32
C LEU A 33 4.03 4.49 -4.69
N SER A 34 4.71 5.63 -4.56
CA SER A 34 6.15 5.74 -4.75
C SER A 34 6.89 5.57 -3.43
N LEU A 35 7.77 4.57 -3.36
CA LEU A 35 8.62 4.31 -2.19
C LEU A 35 10.01 4.97 -2.30
N ASP A 36 10.29 5.67 -3.41
CA ASP A 36 11.60 6.26 -3.68
C ASP A 36 11.85 7.59 -2.98
N LYS A 37 10.79 8.19 -2.45
CA LYS A 37 10.87 9.44 -1.70
C LYS A 37 11.58 9.20 -0.38
N GLU A 38 12.56 10.05 -0.07
CA GLU A 38 13.33 10.00 1.19
C GLU A 38 12.43 9.98 2.43
N ALA A 39 11.38 10.80 2.43
CA ALA A 39 10.40 10.84 3.52
C ALA A 39 9.66 9.50 3.71
N VAL A 40 9.39 8.74 2.64
CA VAL A 40 8.78 7.41 2.76
C VAL A 40 9.79 6.41 3.31
N ARG A 41 11.03 6.45 2.81
CA ARG A 41 12.12 5.56 3.26
C ARG A 41 12.44 5.74 4.75
N ALA A 42 12.38 6.97 5.25
CA ALA A 42 12.54 7.26 6.67
C ALA A 42 11.49 6.58 7.56
N GLU A 43 10.25 6.46 7.07
CA GLU A 43 9.14 5.85 7.82
C GLU A 43 9.11 4.32 7.71
N ILE A 44 9.48 3.76 6.56
CA ILE A 44 9.39 2.31 6.30
C ILE A 44 10.70 1.56 6.60
N GLY A 45 11.83 2.26 6.70
CA GLY A 45 13.15 1.66 6.89
C GLY A 45 13.49 0.66 5.78
N ASP A 46 13.87 -0.56 6.18
CA ASP A 46 14.22 -1.66 5.26
C ASP A 46 13.02 -2.51 4.80
N ALA A 47 11.78 -2.09 5.10
CA ALA A 47 10.60 -2.84 4.71
C ALA A 47 10.48 -2.88 3.17
N LYS A 48 10.42 -4.11 2.62
CA LYS A 48 10.36 -4.33 1.17
C LYS A 48 8.92 -4.58 0.72
N PRO A 49 8.48 -3.97 -0.39
CA PRO A 49 7.21 -4.32 -1.00
C PRO A 49 7.25 -5.76 -1.55
N PHE A 50 6.09 -6.39 -1.65
CA PHE A 50 5.91 -7.71 -2.22
C PHE A 50 4.61 -7.76 -3.03
N ASP A 51 4.57 -8.66 -4.00
CA ASP A 51 3.41 -8.84 -4.85
C ASP A 51 2.28 -9.59 -4.14
N ILE A 52 1.04 -9.16 -4.38
CA ILE A 52 -0.17 -9.88 -4.00
C ILE A 52 -1.12 -9.97 -5.18
N TYR A 53 -1.93 -11.02 -5.21
CA TYR A 53 -3.05 -11.13 -6.14
C TYR A 53 -4.34 -10.70 -5.45
N GLN A 54 -4.99 -9.68 -5.99
CA GLN A 54 -6.31 -9.26 -5.55
C GLN A 54 -7.34 -9.69 -6.60
N VAL A 55 -8.32 -10.50 -6.18
CA VAL A 55 -9.48 -10.83 -7.03
C VAL A 55 -10.59 -9.82 -6.76
N LYS A 56 -10.99 -9.06 -7.77
CA LYS A 56 -12.14 -8.14 -7.74
C LYS A 56 -13.08 -8.52 -8.88
N ASN A 57 -14.33 -8.87 -8.55
CA ASN A 57 -15.35 -9.28 -9.52
C ASN A 57 -14.90 -10.43 -10.47
N GLY A 58 -14.13 -11.39 -9.95
CA GLY A 58 -13.61 -12.52 -10.73
C GLY A 58 -12.36 -12.21 -11.57
N ILE A 59 -11.89 -10.96 -11.59
CA ILE A 59 -10.65 -10.57 -12.26
C ILE A 59 -9.52 -10.56 -11.22
N GLY A 60 -8.48 -11.35 -11.45
CA GLY A 60 -7.26 -11.33 -10.66
C GLY A 60 -6.32 -10.23 -11.14
N THR A 61 -6.03 -9.26 -10.28
CA THR A 61 -5.10 -8.17 -10.56
C THR A 61 -3.87 -8.32 -9.67
N LEU A 62 -2.68 -8.22 -10.29
CA LEU A 62 -1.41 -8.15 -9.57
C LEU A 62 -1.27 -6.75 -8.94
N MET A 63 -0.97 -6.71 -7.65
CA MET A 63 -0.84 -5.50 -6.86
C MET A 63 0.45 -5.56 -6.05
N ASN A 64 1.03 -4.41 -5.75
CA ASN A 64 2.08 -4.30 -4.75
C ASN A 64 1.48 -4.17 -3.36
N ALA A 65 2.17 -4.70 -2.36
CA ALA A 65 1.82 -4.53 -0.97
C ALA A 65 3.04 -4.30 -0.06
N LEU A 66 2.82 -3.59 1.05
CA LEU A 66 3.84 -3.35 2.08
C LEU A 66 3.23 -3.53 3.46
N ARG A 67 3.92 -4.31 4.31
CA ARG A 67 3.52 -4.50 5.70
C ARG A 67 4.22 -3.46 6.58
N ILE A 68 3.43 -2.70 7.35
CA ILE A 68 3.93 -1.79 8.37
C ILE A 68 3.20 -2.08 9.68
N GLY A 69 3.90 -2.68 10.63
CA GLY A 69 3.28 -3.16 11.87
C GLY A 69 2.09 -4.09 11.58
N ARG A 70 0.88 -3.70 12.00
CA ARG A 70 -0.37 -4.45 11.77
C ARG A 70 -1.13 -4.03 10.51
N SER A 71 -0.66 -3.02 9.80
CA SER A 71 -1.32 -2.48 8.62
C SER A 71 -0.67 -3.05 7.35
N LEU A 72 -1.48 -3.43 6.37
CA LEU A 72 -1.03 -3.79 5.03
C LEU A 72 -1.45 -2.69 4.07
N ILE A 73 -0.49 -2.04 3.43
CA ILE A 73 -0.75 -1.07 2.37
C ILE A 73 -0.74 -1.83 1.05
N VAL A 74 -1.69 -1.56 0.16
CA VAL A 74 -1.85 -2.23 -1.14
C VAL A 74 -2.08 -1.19 -2.22
N TRP A 75 -1.34 -1.26 -3.32
CA TRP A 75 -1.46 -0.33 -4.45
C TRP A 75 -1.23 -1.03 -5.79
N GLN A 76 -1.74 -0.44 -6.86
CA GLN A 76 -1.53 -0.97 -8.22
C GLN A 76 -0.05 -0.88 -8.61
N VAL A 77 0.43 -1.88 -9.35
CA VAL A 77 1.72 -1.80 -10.03
C VAL A 77 1.67 -0.63 -11.00
N GLN A 78 2.73 0.19 -11.04
CA GLN A 78 2.81 1.28 -11.99
C GLN A 78 2.92 0.68 -13.39
N SER A 79 1.83 0.71 -14.17
CA SER A 79 1.89 0.30 -15.57
C SER A 79 2.77 1.29 -16.32
N THR A 80 3.96 0.85 -16.73
CA THR A 80 4.78 1.55 -17.72
C THR A 80 4.08 1.46 -19.06
N HIS A 81 3.35 2.52 -19.43
CA HIS A 81 2.91 2.78 -20.81
C HIS A 81 3.69 3.95 -21.36
#